data_AF-A0A6A6D5T6-F1
#
_entry.id   AF-A0A6A6D5T6-F1
#
_cell.length_a   1.000
_cell.length_b   1.000
_cell.length_c   1.000
_cell.angle_alpha   90.00
_cell.angle_beta   90.00
_cell.angle_gamma   90.00
#
_symmetry.space_group_name_H-M   'P 1'
#
loop_
_entity.id
_entity.type
_entity.pdbx_description
1 polymer ?
#
loop_
_entity_poly.entity_id
_entity_poly.type
_entity_poly.pdbx_seq_one_letter_code
_entity_poly.pdbx_strand_id
1 'polypeptide(L)'
;LAVEIGASKLDKENLLEIKDIVSVCAGLVTIDEKSDIIRLVYYTAQEYFERTWASWFPHAQTEITEVYVTYLSFHAFKAGFCPTNGEFEERLRLNPLYDYAARNWGDHA
;
A
#
# COMPACT_ATOMS: atom_id res chain seq x y z
N LEU A 1 -12.34 -0.69 -1.97
CA LEU A 1 -10.86 -0.88 -1.90
C LEU A 1 -10.58 -2.03 -0.94
N ALA A 2 -9.43 -2.70 -1.01
CA ALA A 2 -9.12 -3.76 -0.04
C ALA A 2 -9.06 -3.24 1.42
N VAL A 3 -8.68 -1.96 1.59
CA VAL A 3 -8.75 -1.21 2.85
C VAL A 3 -9.65 -0.01 2.62
N GLU A 4 -10.71 0.11 3.43
CA GLU A 4 -11.63 1.24 3.41
C GLU A 4 -11.61 1.91 4.79
N ILE A 5 -11.68 3.23 4.84
CA ILE A 5 -11.61 4.00 6.09
C ILE A 5 -12.70 3.52 7.06
N GLY A 6 -12.29 3.18 8.28
CA GLY A 6 -13.18 2.63 9.31
C GLY A 6 -13.47 1.13 9.20
N ALA A 7 -12.96 0.44 8.17
CA ALA A 7 -13.00 -1.01 8.11
C ALA A 7 -12.16 -1.63 9.24
N SER A 8 -12.54 -2.83 9.66
CA SER A 8 -11.92 -3.52 10.78
C SER A 8 -11.19 -4.81 10.39
N LYS A 9 -11.24 -5.15 9.09
CA LYS A 9 -10.58 -6.29 8.45
C LYS A 9 -10.29 -5.98 6.98
N LEU A 10 -9.31 -6.65 6.41
CA LEU A 10 -8.98 -6.58 4.99
C LEU A 10 -10.10 -7.21 4.15
N ASP A 11 -10.56 -6.50 3.14
CA ASP A 11 -11.43 -7.06 2.12
C ASP A 11 -10.59 -7.77 1.04
N LYS A 12 -10.60 -9.10 1.10
CA LYS A 12 -9.83 -9.95 0.17
C LYS A 12 -10.44 -10.03 -1.21
N GLU A 13 -11.74 -9.75 -1.36
CA GLU A 13 -12.42 -9.77 -2.66
C GLU A 13 -12.07 -8.53 -3.49
N ASN A 14 -11.62 -7.47 -2.82
CA ASN A 14 -11.17 -6.21 -3.41
C ASN A 14 -9.64 -6.10 -3.54
N LEU A 15 -8.90 -7.21 -3.43
CA LEU A 15 -7.47 -7.26 -3.76
C LEU A 15 -7.30 -7.33 -5.28
N LEU A 16 -6.71 -6.30 -5.87
CA LEU A 16 -6.43 -6.24 -7.31
C LEU A 16 -5.19 -7.07 -7.65
N GLU A 17 -5.23 -7.73 -8.82
CA GLU A 17 -4.02 -8.33 -9.38
C GLU A 17 -3.12 -7.21 -9.95
N ILE A 18 -1.81 -7.44 -9.92
CA ILE A 18 -0.84 -6.47 -10.46
C ILE A 18 -1.10 -6.15 -11.94
N LYS A 19 -1.64 -7.12 -12.69
CA LYS A 19 -2.03 -6.97 -14.10
C LYS A 19 -3.19 -6.00 -14.28
N ASP A 20 -4.12 -5.97 -13.33
CA ASP A 20 -5.24 -5.04 -13.36
C ASP A 20 -4.75 -3.61 -13.17
N ILE A 21 -3.78 -3.40 -12.27
CA ILE A 21 -3.14 -2.09 -12.04
C ILE A 21 -2.46 -1.60 -13.33
N VAL A 22 -1.71 -2.45 -14.02
CA VAL A 22 -1.08 -2.09 -15.31
C VAL A 22 -2.14 -1.77 -16.37
N SER A 23 -3.24 -2.54 -16.41
CA SER A 23 -4.33 -2.36 -17.35
C SER A 23 -5.05 -1.02 -17.16
N VAL A 24 -5.44 -0.67 -15.93
CA VAL A 24 -6.15 0.59 -15.63
C VAL A 24 -5.27 1.82 -15.84
N CYS A 25 -3.96 1.69 -15.63
CA CYS A 25 -2.98 2.74 -15.90
C CYS A 25 -2.66 2.90 -17.39
N ALA A 26 -3.30 2.13 -18.28
CA ALA A 26 -3.22 2.27 -19.75
C ALA A 26 -1.77 2.34 -20.29
N GLY A 27 -0.84 1.60 -19.68
CA GLY A 27 0.57 1.59 -20.07
C GLY A 27 1.39 2.78 -19.58
N LEU A 28 0.90 3.57 -18.62
CA LEU A 28 1.73 4.57 -17.91
C LEU A 28 2.68 3.92 -16.91
N VAL A 29 2.32 2.76 -16.39
CA VAL A 29 3.15 1.94 -15.50
C VAL A 29 3.49 0.60 -16.14
N THR A 30 4.62 0.02 -15.74
CA THR A 30 5.06 -1.33 -16.11
C THR A 30 5.60 -2.05 -14.88
N ILE A 31 5.71 -3.37 -14.97
CA ILE A 31 6.27 -4.24 -13.94
C ILE A 31 7.67 -4.63 -14.40
N ASP A 32 8.67 -4.49 -13.53
CA ASP A 32 9.96 -5.11 -13.77
C ASP A 32 9.91 -6.59 -13.38
N GLU A 33 9.93 -7.44 -14.40
CA GLU A 33 9.87 -8.90 -14.26
C GLU A 33 10.97 -9.49 -13.35
N LYS A 34 12.07 -8.77 -13.12
CA LYS A 34 13.15 -9.23 -12.25
C LYS A 34 12.96 -8.86 -10.78
N SER A 35 12.31 -7.73 -10.51
CA SER A 35 12.20 -7.16 -9.15
C SER A 35 10.77 -7.14 -8.60
N ASP A 36 9.77 -7.43 -9.44
CA ASP A 36 8.34 -7.34 -9.11
C ASP A 36 7.92 -5.93 -8.64
N ILE A 37 8.62 -4.90 -9.15
CA ILE A 37 8.39 -3.49 -8.81
C ILE A 37 7.60 -2.83 -9.93
N ILE A 38 6.51 -2.16 -9.56
CA ILE A 38 5.77 -1.25 -10.43
C ILE A 38 6.56 0.05 -10.60
N ARG A 39 6.74 0.49 -11.84
CA ARG A 39 7.41 1.76 -12.18
C ARG A 39 6.70 2.47 -13.32
N LEU A 40 6.92 3.77 -13.45
CA LEU A 40 6.48 4.51 -14.64
C LEU A 40 7.32 4.07 -15.86
N VAL A 41 6.68 3.95 -17.02
CA VAL A 41 7.30 3.35 -18.23
C VAL A 41 8.49 4.16 -18.75
N TYR A 42 8.44 5.48 -18.63
CA TYR A 42 9.48 6.38 -19.11
C TYR A 42 9.99 7.30 -17.99
N TYR A 43 11.30 7.55 -17.97
CA TYR A 43 11.91 8.45 -16.99
C TYR A 43 11.31 9.87 -17.06
N THR A 44 10.93 10.34 -18.25
CA THR A 44 10.28 11.65 -18.43
C THR A 44 8.86 11.68 -17.85
N ALA A 45 8.14 10.57 -17.91
CA ALA A 45 6.83 10.44 -17.25
C ALA A 45 6.98 10.47 -15.72
N GLN A 46 8.03 9.84 -15.20
CA GLN A 46 8.39 9.92 -13.78
C GLN A 46 8.75 11.34 -13.36
N GLU A 47 9.67 11.99 -14.05
CA GLU A 47 10.08 13.38 -13.74
C GLU A 47 8.89 14.34 -13.79
N TYR A 48 8.00 14.18 -14.77
CA TYR A 48 6.80 14.99 -14.90
C TYR A 48 5.81 14.72 -13.76
N PHE A 49 5.56 13.46 -13.42
CA PHE A 49 4.68 13.09 -12.31
C PHE A 49 5.24 13.61 -10.98
N GLU A 50 6.52 13.40 -10.69
CA GLU A 50 7.19 13.86 -9.47
C GLU A 50 7.08 15.38 -9.26
N ARG A 51 7.08 16.17 -10.35
CA ARG A 51 6.90 17.63 -10.28
C ARG A 51 5.46 18.10 -10.07
N THR A 52 4.48 17.30 -10.48
CA THR A 52 3.09 17.75 -10.61
C THR A 52 2.13 17.06 -9.66
N TRP A 53 2.45 15.85 -9.17
CA TRP A 53 1.51 15.01 -8.42
C TRP A 53 0.98 15.71 -7.16
N ALA A 54 1.80 16.46 -6.44
CA ALA A 54 1.36 17.15 -5.22
C ALA A 54 0.31 18.24 -5.50
N SER A 55 0.32 18.83 -6.70
CA SER A 55 -0.69 19.80 -7.12
C SER A 55 -1.99 19.14 -7.57
N TRP A 56 -1.91 17.95 -8.16
CA TRP A 56 -3.05 17.18 -8.64
C TRP A 56 -3.74 16.40 -7.53
N PHE A 57 -2.96 15.94 -6.55
CA PHE A 57 -3.41 15.12 -5.43
C PHE A 57 -2.96 15.76 -4.09
N PRO A 58 -3.51 16.93 -3.74
CA PRO A 58 -3.09 17.66 -2.54
C PRO A 58 -3.33 16.89 -1.23
N HIS A 59 -4.19 15.87 -1.26
CA HIS A 59 -4.55 15.05 -0.11
C HIS A 59 -3.97 13.63 -0.15
N ALA A 60 -3.19 13.27 -1.16
CA ALA A 60 -2.71 11.89 -1.32
C ALA A 60 -1.94 11.37 -0.10
N GLN A 61 -1.10 12.20 0.51
CA GLN A 61 -0.34 11.83 1.70
C GLN A 61 -1.27 11.53 2.88
N THR A 62 -2.26 12.40 3.11
CA THR A 62 -3.29 12.21 4.14
C THR A 62 -4.12 10.95 3.88
N GLU A 63 -4.57 10.74 2.65
CA GLU A 63 -5.36 9.55 2.26
C GLU A 63 -4.55 8.25 2.46
N ILE A 64 -3.26 8.26 2.09
CA ILE A 64 -2.35 7.12 2.34
C ILE A 64 -2.21 6.85 3.84
N THR A 65 -2.00 7.90 4.63
CA THR A 65 -1.90 7.79 6.10
C THR A 65 -3.18 7.24 6.71
N GLU A 66 -4.35 7.71 6.29
CA GLU A 66 -5.64 7.20 6.76
C GLU A 66 -5.83 5.71 6.44
N VAL A 67 -5.40 5.27 5.25
CA VAL A 67 -5.39 3.85 4.88
C VAL A 67 -4.45 3.05 5.78
N TYR A 68 -3.24 3.54 6.05
CA TYR A 68 -2.28 2.84 6.91
C TYR A 68 -2.77 2.76 8.35
N VAL A 69 -3.28 3.85 8.91
CA VAL A 69 -3.84 3.89 10.27
C VAL A 69 -5.05 2.95 10.37
N THR A 70 -5.92 2.94 9.36
CA THR A 70 -7.07 2.01 9.32
C THR A 70 -6.60 0.56 9.29
N TYR A 71 -5.66 0.23 8.40
CA TYR A 71 -5.09 -1.11 8.30
C TYR A 71 -4.45 -1.56 9.62
N LEU A 72 -3.59 -0.74 10.22
CA LEU A 72 -2.92 -1.03 11.50
C LEU A 72 -3.90 -1.14 12.68
N SER A 73 -5.12 -0.61 12.53
CA SER A 73 -6.20 -0.69 13.52
C SER A 73 -7.11 -1.92 13.36
N PHE A 74 -6.84 -2.80 12.37
CA PHE A 74 -7.63 -4.02 12.16
C PHE A 74 -7.65 -4.95 13.37
N HIS A 75 -8.73 -5.74 13.49
CA HIS A 75 -8.91 -6.68 14.60
C HIS A 75 -7.76 -7.69 14.73
N ALA A 76 -7.12 -8.04 13.61
CA ALA A 76 -5.96 -8.94 13.58
C ALA A 76 -4.78 -8.44 14.44
N PHE A 77 -4.68 -7.13 14.69
CA PHE A 77 -3.58 -6.52 15.44
C PHE A 77 -3.95 -6.11 16.86
N LYS A 78 -5.25 -6.17 17.22
CA LYS A 78 -5.75 -5.78 18.56
C LYS A 78 -5.24 -6.66 19.70
N ALA A 79 -4.78 -7.88 19.41
CA ALA A 79 -4.17 -8.76 20.40
C ALA A 79 -2.82 -8.22 20.94
N GLY A 80 -2.28 -7.14 20.34
CA GLY A 80 -1.02 -6.55 20.76
C GLY A 80 0.18 -7.22 20.10
N PHE A 81 1.33 -7.18 20.79
CA PHE A 81 2.58 -7.72 20.26
C PHE A 81 2.54 -9.25 20.12
N CYS A 82 3.35 -9.79 19.20
CA CYS A 82 3.54 -11.24 19.08
C CYS A 82 4.55 -11.72 20.13
N PRO A 83 4.19 -12.64 21.05
CA PRO A 83 5.09 -13.15 22.08
C PRO A 83 6.25 -13.98 21.55
N THR A 84 6.10 -14.58 20.36
CA THR A 84 7.11 -15.42 19.72
C THR A 84 7.45 -14.93 18.33
N ASN A 85 8.68 -15.23 17.87
CA ASN A 85 9.09 -14.93 16.50
C ASN A 85 8.19 -15.63 15.47
N GLY A 86 7.76 -16.87 15.73
CA GLY A 86 6.87 -17.60 14.82
C GLY A 86 5.51 -16.91 14.65
N GLU A 87 4.92 -16.40 15.73
CA GLU A 87 3.68 -15.61 15.64
C GLU A 87 3.88 -14.27 14.92
N PHE A 88 5.05 -13.66 15.06
CA PHE A 88 5.39 -12.45 14.33
C PHE A 88 5.56 -12.71 12.84
N GLU A 89 6.31 -13.75 12.46
CA GLU A 89 6.49 -14.19 11.07
C GLU A 89 5.15 -14.54 10.43
N GLU A 90 4.28 -15.26 11.14
CA GLU A 90 2.94 -15.59 10.63
C GLU A 90 2.07 -14.34 10.47
N ARG A 91 2.17 -13.37 11.39
CA ARG A 91 1.48 -12.07 11.24
C ARG A 91 1.95 -11.36 9.98
N LEU A 92 3.26 -11.31 9.72
CA LEU A 92 3.82 -10.69 8.51
C LEU A 92 3.34 -11.41 7.24
N ARG A 93 3.35 -12.74 7.25
CA ARG A 93 2.91 -13.56 6.12
C ARG A 93 1.43 -13.37 5.79
N LEU A 94 0.57 -13.29 6.81
CA LEU A 94 -0.88 -13.10 6.64
C LEU A 94 -1.26 -11.65 6.33
N ASN A 95 -0.38 -10.69 6.61
CA ASN A 95 -0.65 -9.27 6.50
C ASN A 95 0.51 -8.55 5.79
N PRO A 96 0.70 -8.74 4.47
CA PRO A 96 1.89 -8.27 3.74
C PRO A 96 2.15 -6.76 3.84
N LEU A 97 1.11 -5.94 3.99
CA LEU A 97 1.24 -4.49 4.15
C LEU A 97 1.67 -4.06 5.56
N TYR A 98 1.63 -4.96 6.55
CA TYR A 98 1.80 -4.61 7.97
C TYR A 98 3.14 -3.96 8.28
N ASP A 99 4.24 -4.58 7.87
CA ASP A 99 5.59 -4.05 8.17
C ASP A 99 5.82 -2.70 7.49
N TYR A 100 5.39 -2.57 6.23
CA TYR A 100 5.54 -1.33 5.48
C TYR A 100 4.69 -0.21 6.10
N ALA A 101 3.40 -0.43 6.33
CA ALA A 101 2.52 0.56 6.92
C ALA A 101 3.01 1.00 8.31
N ALA A 102 3.43 0.05 9.16
CA ALA A 102 3.89 0.34 10.51
C ALA A 102 5.16 1.22 10.55
N ARG A 103 6.02 1.12 9.53
CA ARG A 103 7.26 1.89 9.43
C ARG A 103 7.10 3.25 8.76
N ASN A 104 6.16 3.38 7.82
CA ASN A 104 6.09 4.54 6.93
C ASN A 104 4.88 5.45 7.19
N TRP A 105 3.89 5.06 8.00
CA TRP A 105 2.70 5.90 8.24
C TRP A 105 3.01 7.30 8.75
N GLY A 106 4.10 7.48 9.51
CA GLY A 106 4.53 8.79 9.98
C GLY A 106 5.18 9.67 8.90
N ASP A 107 5.78 9.07 7.87
CA ASP A 107 6.41 9.81 6.77
C ASP A 107 5.38 10.45 5.83
N HIS A 108 4.14 9.96 5.88
CA HIS A 108 3.00 10.42 5.10
C HIS A 108 2.08 11.39 5.89
N ALA A 109 2.38 11.68 7.16
CA ALA A 109 1.54 12.45 8.09
C ALA A 109 1.91 13.94 8.20
#